data_AF-A0A7G2LZU8-F1
#
_entry.id   AF-A0A7G2LZU8-F1
#
_cell.length_a   1.000
_cell.length_b   1.000
_cell.length_c   1.000
_cell.angle_alpha   90.00
_cell.angle_beta   90.00
_cell.angle_gamma   90.00
#
_symmetry.space_group_name_H-M   'P 1'
#
loop_
_entity.id
_entity.type
_entity.pdbx_description
1 polymer ?
#
loop_
_entity_poly.entity_id
_entity_poly.type
_entity_poly.pdbx_seq_one_letter_code
_entity_poly.pdbx_strand_id
1 'polypeptide(L)'
;TSVMVDQDRPLGIIPQGTFNYFARSMGIPEDLDRAVDLIASGESRPVHVATINGETFLNNASIGAYPAILKTREGIYRRWGRSRIAAYWSVIKALIDFRTTLKLTIVVDGKENTLRTPLVFAVNNAFQLDQMGLDGKDCIARGDMVLLVAPDTYRFGLLRHAIALATGLAKPHTDYEMLCGSEIDIRMKQRKRYVARDGEVSIMKGPYRLTRAASP
;
A
#
# COMPACT_ATOMS: atom_id res chain seq x y z
N THR A 1 12.00 8.15 2.13
CA THR A 1 11.12 8.88 3.07
C THR A 1 11.37 8.55 4.53
N SER A 2 11.96 7.40 4.90
CA SER A 2 12.16 7.02 6.31
C SER A 2 13.26 7.80 7.07
N VAL A 3 14.07 8.61 6.39
CA VAL A 3 15.23 9.31 6.99
C VAL A 3 14.82 10.52 7.84
N MET A 4 13.60 11.02 7.70
CA MET A 4 13.14 12.21 8.41
C MET A 4 12.15 11.95 9.55
N VAL A 5 11.82 10.69 9.81
CA VAL A 5 11.04 10.33 11.00
C VAL A 5 11.94 10.58 12.21
N ASP A 6 11.43 11.32 13.20
CA ASP A 6 12.13 11.74 14.42
C ASP A 6 13.24 12.81 14.24
N GLN A 7 13.34 13.41 13.06
CA GLN A 7 14.06 14.69 12.91
C GLN A 7 13.00 15.78 13.13
N ASP A 8 13.20 16.68 14.11
CA ASP A 8 12.34 17.84 14.36
C ASP A 8 12.47 18.89 13.23
N ARG A 9 12.12 18.45 12.01
CA ARG A 9 12.28 19.18 10.75
C ARG A 9 11.08 18.90 9.84
N PRO A 10 10.41 19.95 9.33
CA PRO A 10 9.30 19.77 8.42
C PRO A 10 9.76 19.15 7.08
N LEU A 11 8.92 18.31 6.50
CA LEU A 11 9.09 17.74 5.16
C LEU A 11 8.32 18.55 4.13
N GLY A 12 9.04 19.23 3.24
CA GLY A 12 8.46 19.83 2.02
C GLY A 12 8.23 18.76 0.94
N ILE A 13 7.09 18.82 0.26
CA ILE A 13 6.70 17.85 -0.77
C ILE A 13 6.39 18.59 -2.06
N ILE A 14 7.06 18.18 -3.15
CA ILE A 14 6.77 18.66 -4.51
C ILE A 14 6.13 17.51 -5.31
N PRO A 15 4.86 17.61 -5.72
CA PRO A 15 4.11 16.52 -6.34
C PRO A 15 4.42 16.32 -7.83
N GLN A 16 5.63 15.86 -8.17
CA GLN A 16 6.02 15.55 -9.56
C GLN A 16 5.76 14.09 -9.98
N GLY A 17 5.05 13.32 -9.14
CA GLY A 17 4.66 11.93 -9.45
C GLY A 17 3.38 11.83 -10.26
N THR A 18 3.06 10.63 -10.77
CA THR A 18 1.82 10.42 -11.54
C THR A 18 0.56 10.43 -10.69
N PHE A 19 0.63 9.90 -9.46
CA PHE A 19 -0.55 9.71 -8.61
C PHE A 19 -0.62 10.67 -7.43
N ASN A 20 0.54 11.08 -6.89
CA ASN A 20 0.68 12.09 -5.83
C ASN A 20 -0.28 11.92 -4.63
N TYR A 21 -0.66 10.69 -4.28
CA TYR A 21 -1.71 10.43 -3.28
C TYR A 21 -1.46 11.14 -1.95
N PHE A 22 -0.22 11.12 -1.48
CA PHE A 22 0.16 11.81 -0.25
C PHE A 22 -0.03 13.33 -0.38
N ALA A 23 0.53 13.97 -1.41
CA ALA A 23 0.38 15.40 -1.63
C ALA A 23 -1.09 15.82 -1.78
N ARG A 24 -1.90 15.05 -2.53
CA ARG A 24 -3.33 15.28 -2.72
C ARG A 24 -4.13 15.12 -1.43
N SER A 25 -3.87 14.07 -0.64
CA SER A 25 -4.45 13.94 0.70
C SER A 25 -4.04 15.09 1.62
N MET A 26 -2.89 15.70 1.30
CA MET A 26 -2.37 16.81 2.06
C MET A 26 -2.89 18.18 1.59
N GLY A 27 -3.71 18.24 0.53
CA GLY A 27 -4.18 19.48 -0.08
C GLY A 27 -3.07 20.28 -0.78
N ILE A 28 -1.92 19.66 -1.04
CA ILE A 28 -0.78 20.31 -1.68
C ILE A 28 -1.10 20.52 -3.18
N PRO A 29 -0.96 21.74 -3.71
CA PRO A 29 -1.18 22.02 -5.12
C PRO A 29 -0.30 21.17 -6.03
N GLU A 30 -0.84 20.68 -7.14
CA GLU A 30 -0.07 19.96 -8.17
C GLU A 30 0.79 20.89 -9.03
N ASP A 31 0.41 22.17 -9.09
CA ASP A 31 1.20 23.20 -9.74
C ASP A 31 2.49 23.46 -8.96
N LEU A 32 3.62 23.46 -9.68
CA LEU A 32 4.95 23.53 -9.06
C LEU A 32 5.14 24.84 -8.29
N ASP A 33 4.79 25.96 -8.90
CA ASP A 33 5.01 27.28 -8.31
C ASP A 33 4.17 27.43 -7.03
N ARG A 34 2.90 27.01 -7.09
CA ARG A 34 2.03 26.99 -5.91
C ARG A 34 2.49 26.04 -4.81
N ALA A 35 3.07 24.89 -5.16
CA ALA A 35 3.65 23.97 -4.17
C ALA A 35 4.88 24.58 -3.49
N VAL A 36 5.71 25.31 -4.24
CA VAL A 36 6.86 26.05 -3.70
C VAL A 36 6.40 27.17 -2.78
N ASP A 37 5.39 27.96 -3.18
CA ASP A 37 4.81 29.01 -2.35
C ASP A 37 4.26 28.47 -1.02
N LEU A 38 3.58 27.32 -1.07
CA LEU A 38 3.07 26.65 0.13
C LEU A 38 4.21 26.16 1.04
N ILE A 39 5.30 25.65 0.48
CA ILE A 39 6.48 25.27 1.28
C ILE A 39 7.11 26.51 1.91
N ALA A 40 7.19 27.62 1.16
CA ALA A 40 7.79 28.87 1.61
C ALA A 40 6.96 29.58 2.69
N SER A 41 5.64 29.35 2.77
CA SER A 41 4.80 29.88 3.84
C SER A 41 5.15 29.31 5.22
N GLY A 42 5.81 28.15 5.25
CA GLY A 42 6.23 27.50 6.49
C GLY A 42 5.11 26.84 7.30
N GLU A 43 3.89 26.77 6.77
CA GLU A 43 2.79 26.08 7.43
C GLU A 43 3.06 24.57 7.47
N SER A 44 3.12 24.01 8.68
CA SER A 44 3.34 22.59 8.90
C SER A 44 2.16 21.98 9.66
N ARG A 45 1.91 20.70 9.41
CA ARG A 45 0.87 19.94 10.11
C ARG A 45 1.33 18.52 10.40
N PRO A 46 0.91 17.94 11.54
CA PRO A 46 1.26 16.57 11.87
C PRO A 46 0.62 15.61 10.85
N VAL A 47 1.31 14.51 10.59
CA VAL A 47 0.87 13.45 9.70
C VAL A 47 1.03 12.11 10.39
N HIS A 48 -0.02 11.29 10.32
CA HIS A 48 0.08 9.90 10.74
C HIS A 48 0.82 9.09 9.69
N VAL A 49 1.91 8.45 10.12
CA VAL A 49 2.66 7.51 9.31
C VAL A 49 2.56 6.13 9.93
N ALA A 50 2.71 5.09 9.12
CA ALA A 50 2.70 3.72 9.58
C ALA A 50 4.10 3.11 9.40
N THR A 51 4.40 2.07 10.18
CA THR A 51 5.64 1.32 10.02
C THR A 51 5.32 -0.14 9.74
N ILE A 52 6.22 -0.82 9.04
CA ILE A 52 6.28 -2.27 8.94
C ILE A 52 7.67 -2.71 9.36
N ASN A 53 7.78 -3.48 10.43
CA ASN A 53 9.06 -3.87 11.04
C ASN A 53 9.99 -2.67 11.33
N GLY A 54 9.42 -1.55 11.76
CA GLY A 54 10.15 -0.31 12.03
C GLY A 54 10.49 0.53 10.79
N GLU A 55 10.25 0.02 9.57
CA GLU A 55 10.41 0.82 8.36
C GLU A 55 9.12 1.56 7.99
N THR A 56 9.20 2.89 7.85
CA THR A 56 8.05 3.75 7.58
C THR A 56 7.48 3.56 6.17
N PHE A 57 6.16 3.70 6.06
CA PHE A 57 5.42 3.92 4.81
C PHE A 57 4.30 4.94 5.03
N LEU A 58 3.98 5.70 3.98
CA LEU A 58 2.98 6.78 4.02
C LEU A 58 1.62 6.31 3.50
N ASN A 59 1.61 5.63 2.36
CA ASN A 59 0.38 5.29 1.66
C ASN A 59 0.03 3.83 1.85
N ASN A 60 0.95 2.93 1.50
CA ASN A 60 0.69 1.50 1.55
C ASN A 60 1.94 0.65 1.73
N ALA A 61 1.71 -0.54 2.29
CA ALA A 61 2.66 -1.63 2.33
C ALA A 61 1.98 -2.94 1.92
N SER A 62 2.67 -3.84 1.22
CA SER A 62 2.04 -5.08 0.76
C SER A 62 2.99 -6.26 0.62
N ILE A 63 2.41 -7.46 0.76
CA ILE A 63 3.09 -8.75 0.70
C ILE A 63 2.31 -9.68 -0.25
N GLY A 64 3.02 -10.40 -1.11
CA GLY A 64 2.42 -11.36 -2.05
C GLY A 64 2.45 -10.87 -3.48
N ALA A 65 1.30 -10.85 -4.15
CA ALA A 65 1.21 -10.56 -5.58
C ALA A 65 1.74 -9.17 -5.97
N TYR A 66 1.54 -8.14 -5.14
CA TYR A 66 1.87 -6.76 -5.50
C TYR A 66 3.37 -6.48 -5.67
N PRO A 67 4.27 -6.92 -4.76
CA PRO A 67 5.71 -6.88 -5.02
C PRO A 67 6.14 -7.61 -6.31
N ALA A 68 5.45 -8.70 -6.69
CA ALA A 68 5.72 -9.41 -7.94
C ALA A 68 5.28 -8.61 -9.18
N ILE A 69 4.16 -7.88 -9.09
CA ILE A 69 3.72 -6.92 -10.10
C ILE A 69 4.77 -5.84 -10.32
N LEU A 70 5.26 -5.21 -9.24
CA LEU A 70 6.25 -4.13 -9.35
C LEU A 70 7.55 -4.61 -10.01
N LYS A 71 8.07 -5.78 -9.61
CA LYS A 71 9.26 -6.38 -10.24
C LYS A 71 9.05 -6.70 -11.72
N THR A 72 7.88 -7.21 -12.08
CA THR A 72 7.53 -7.51 -13.48
C THR A 72 7.47 -6.24 -14.32
N ARG A 73 6.90 -5.17 -13.75
CA ARG A 73 6.84 -3.83 -14.37
C ARG A 73 8.22 -3.26 -14.65
N GLU A 74 9.14 -3.31 -13.68
CA GLU A 74 10.52 -2.85 -13.88
C GLU A 74 11.21 -3.59 -15.03
N GLY A 75 11.06 -4.92 -15.09
CA GLY A 75 11.62 -5.73 -16.16
C GLY A 75 11.03 -5.40 -17.54
N ILE A 76 9.73 -5.12 -17.62
CA ILE A 76 9.06 -4.73 -18.86
C ILE A 76 9.48 -3.33 -19.29
N TYR A 77 9.55 -2.36 -18.37
CA TYR A 77 10.01 -1.01 -18.69
C TYR A 77 11.45 -0.98 -19.19
N ARG A 78 12.32 -1.80 -18.61
CA ARG A 78 13.70 -1.95 -19.10
C ARG A 78 13.75 -2.50 -20.52
N ARG A 79 12.80 -3.35 -20.91
CA ARG A 79 12.79 -4.00 -22.23
C ARG A 79 12.06 -3.20 -23.30
N TRP A 80 10.93 -2.59 -22.96
CA TRP A 80 9.96 -2.00 -23.91
C TRP A 80 9.70 -0.50 -23.68
N GLY A 81 10.40 0.13 -22.75
CA GLY A 81 10.22 1.55 -22.42
C GLY A 81 9.01 1.83 -21.51
N ARG A 82 8.87 3.09 -21.07
CA ARG A 82 7.78 3.53 -20.20
C ARG A 82 6.57 3.94 -21.05
N SER A 83 5.50 3.16 -21.02
CA SER A 83 4.21 3.53 -21.62
C SER A 83 3.03 3.07 -20.76
N ARG A 84 1.85 3.69 -20.93
CA ARG A 84 0.62 3.30 -20.21
C ARG A 84 0.22 1.85 -20.54
N ILE A 85 0.36 1.45 -21.80
CA ILE A 85 0.07 0.09 -22.26
C ILE A 85 1.04 -0.92 -21.63
N ALA A 86 2.34 -0.60 -21.60
CA ALA A 86 3.34 -1.45 -20.93
C ALA A 86 3.05 -1.57 -19.41
N ALA A 87 2.54 -0.51 -18.79
CA ALA A 87 2.11 -0.53 -17.39
C ALA A 87 0.96 -1.53 -17.19
N TYR A 88 -0.13 -1.41 -17.95
CA TYR A 88 -1.28 -2.32 -17.83
C TYR A 88 -0.91 -3.77 -18.14
N TRP A 89 -0.12 -4.00 -19.21
CA TRP A 89 0.35 -5.33 -19.56
C TRP A 89 1.20 -5.95 -18.46
N SER A 90 2.04 -5.16 -17.78
CA SER A 90 2.85 -5.65 -16.66
C SER A 90 2.02 -6.13 -15.48
N VAL A 91 0.92 -5.44 -15.16
CA VAL A 91 -0.02 -5.84 -14.12
C VAL A 91 -0.70 -7.14 -14.50
N ILE A 92 -1.27 -7.22 -15.72
CA ILE A 92 -1.96 -8.43 -16.20
C ILE A 92 -1.02 -9.64 -16.19
N LYS A 93 0.17 -9.49 -16.76
CA LYS A 93 1.16 -10.57 -16.82
C LYS A 93 1.55 -11.07 -15.42
N ALA A 94 1.84 -10.15 -14.50
CA ALA A 94 2.21 -10.51 -13.14
C ALA A 94 1.07 -11.22 -12.39
N LEU A 95 -0.17 -10.77 -12.56
CA LEU A 95 -1.34 -11.44 -11.96
C LEU A 95 -1.54 -12.86 -12.51
N ILE A 96 -1.31 -13.07 -13.81
CA ILE A 96 -1.42 -14.39 -14.45
C ILE A 96 -0.28 -15.33 -14.03
N ASP A 97 0.94 -14.79 -13.91
CA ASP A 97 2.14 -15.54 -13.53
C ASP A 97 2.18 -15.85 -12.02
N PHE A 98 1.43 -15.11 -11.19
CA PHE A 98 1.37 -15.33 -9.75
C PHE A 98 0.52 -16.57 -9.41
N ARG A 99 1.19 -17.65 -8.99
CA ARG A 99 0.57 -18.96 -8.72
C ARG A 99 0.55 -19.37 -7.24
N THR A 100 0.98 -18.50 -6.33
CA THR A 100 1.25 -18.89 -4.95
C THR A 100 0.34 -18.16 -3.98
N THR A 101 -0.47 -18.90 -3.23
CA THR A 101 -1.19 -18.33 -2.08
C THR A 101 -0.35 -18.47 -0.82
N LEU A 102 -0.40 -17.45 0.01
CA LEU A 102 0.28 -17.38 1.29
C LEU A 102 -0.66 -17.92 2.36
N LYS A 103 -0.23 -18.92 3.13
CA LYS A 103 -0.90 -19.27 4.39
C LYS A 103 -0.39 -18.33 5.48
N LEU A 104 -1.28 -17.47 5.96
CA LEU A 104 -0.97 -16.39 6.89
C LEU A 104 -1.80 -16.55 8.16
N THR A 105 -1.21 -16.15 9.27
CA THR A 105 -1.92 -15.84 10.51
C THR A 105 -1.79 -14.34 10.71
N ILE A 106 -2.92 -13.65 10.73
CA ILE A 106 -3.01 -12.20 10.89
C ILE A 106 -3.61 -11.96 12.28
N VAL A 107 -2.90 -11.19 13.11
CA VAL A 107 -3.40 -10.74 14.41
C VAL A 107 -3.65 -9.25 14.30
N VAL A 108 -4.90 -8.81 14.47
CA VAL A 108 -5.29 -7.39 14.43
C VAL A 108 -5.82 -7.01 15.80
N ASP A 109 -5.13 -6.08 16.48
CA ASP A 109 -5.47 -5.64 17.84
C ASP A 109 -5.79 -6.81 18.79
N GLY A 110 -4.95 -7.86 18.74
CA GLY A 110 -5.07 -9.07 19.55
C GLY A 110 -6.03 -10.15 19.02
N LYS A 111 -6.83 -9.88 17.98
CA LYS A 111 -7.71 -10.88 17.36
C LYS A 111 -7.01 -11.62 16.24
N GLU A 112 -6.88 -12.94 16.40
CA GLU A 112 -6.18 -13.81 15.45
C GLU A 112 -7.12 -14.41 14.40
N ASN A 113 -6.72 -14.32 13.13
CA ASN A 113 -7.38 -14.98 12.00
C ASN A 113 -6.34 -15.68 11.11
N THR A 114 -6.56 -16.96 10.82
CA THR A 114 -5.70 -17.72 9.91
C THR A 114 -6.39 -17.94 8.58
N LEU A 115 -5.74 -17.49 7.50
CA LEU A 115 -6.32 -17.50 6.16
C LEU A 115 -5.28 -17.82 5.08
N ARG A 116 -5.77 -18.06 3.86
CA ARG A 116 -4.96 -18.18 2.66
C ARG A 116 -5.27 -17.02 1.74
N THR A 117 -4.24 -16.40 1.19
CA THR A 117 -4.42 -15.25 0.31
C THR A 117 -3.25 -15.07 -0.65
N PRO A 118 -3.48 -14.67 -1.90
CA PRO A 118 -2.41 -14.27 -2.80
C PRO A 118 -1.81 -12.89 -2.45
N LEU A 119 -2.52 -12.04 -1.70
CA LEU A 119 -2.15 -10.65 -1.48
C LEU A 119 -2.70 -10.11 -0.15
N VAL A 120 -1.81 -9.49 0.62
CA VAL A 120 -2.19 -8.59 1.71
C VAL A 120 -1.68 -7.19 1.39
N PHE A 121 -2.56 -6.20 1.54
CA PHE A 121 -2.30 -4.80 1.20
C PHE A 121 -2.75 -3.91 2.36
N ALA A 122 -1.80 -3.39 3.12
CA ALA A 122 -2.02 -2.43 4.18
C ALA A 122 -2.07 -1.01 3.60
N VAL A 123 -3.05 -0.23 4.02
CA VAL A 123 -3.30 1.14 3.57
C VAL A 123 -3.35 2.07 4.79
N ASN A 124 -2.63 3.19 4.67
CA ASN A 124 -2.56 4.26 5.68
C ASN A 124 -3.03 5.62 5.13
N ASN A 125 -3.42 5.69 3.85
CA ASN A 125 -3.93 6.92 3.24
C ASN A 125 -5.42 6.80 2.86
N ALA A 126 -6.28 7.60 3.50
CA ALA A 126 -7.73 7.60 3.26
C ALA A 126 -8.10 8.06 1.85
N PHE A 127 -7.36 9.02 1.28
CA PHE A 127 -7.55 9.47 -0.10
C PHE A 127 -7.23 8.35 -1.10
N GLN A 128 -6.25 7.50 -0.79
CA GLN A 128 -5.95 6.33 -1.62
C GLN A 128 -7.11 5.32 -1.61
N LEU A 129 -7.69 5.01 -0.44
CA LEU A 129 -8.87 4.14 -0.34
C LEU A 129 -10.06 4.71 -1.12
N ASP A 130 -10.31 6.01 -0.99
CA ASP A 130 -11.42 6.68 -1.67
C ASP A 130 -11.32 6.58 -3.19
N GLN A 131 -10.13 6.87 -3.72
CA GLN A 131 -9.84 6.74 -5.15
C GLN A 131 -9.96 5.29 -5.65
N MET A 132 -9.81 4.31 -4.76
CA MET A 132 -10.03 2.89 -5.08
C MET A 132 -11.50 2.48 -4.90
N GLY A 133 -12.39 3.37 -4.45
CA GLY A 133 -13.78 3.06 -4.16
C GLY A 133 -13.95 2.09 -2.99
N LEU A 134 -13.04 2.13 -2.01
CA LEU A 134 -13.01 1.21 -0.88
C LEU A 134 -13.40 1.88 0.43
N ASP A 135 -14.07 1.10 1.28
CA ASP A 135 -14.43 1.49 2.64
C ASP A 135 -13.19 1.57 3.54
N GLY A 136 -13.36 2.17 4.73
CA GLY A 136 -12.30 2.26 5.75
C GLY A 136 -11.68 3.65 5.92
N LYS A 137 -12.24 4.71 5.33
CA LYS A 137 -11.79 6.10 5.58
C LYS A 137 -11.81 6.45 7.06
N ASP A 138 -12.88 6.07 7.76
CA ASP A 138 -13.02 6.35 9.20
C ASP A 138 -11.97 5.61 10.04
N CYS A 139 -11.52 4.45 9.58
CA CYS A 139 -10.41 3.72 10.21
C CYS A 139 -9.14 4.57 10.13
N ILE A 140 -8.76 4.99 8.93
CA ILE A 140 -7.56 5.79 8.71
C ILE A 140 -7.66 7.16 9.38
N ALA A 141 -8.85 7.77 9.42
CA ALA A 141 -9.08 9.05 10.09
C ALA A 141 -8.82 8.97 11.61
N ARG A 142 -9.02 7.81 12.24
CA ARG A 142 -8.64 7.56 13.65
C ARG A 142 -7.13 7.30 13.84
N GLY A 143 -6.37 7.30 12.75
CA GLY A 143 -4.96 6.94 12.70
C GLY A 143 -4.69 5.43 12.62
N ASP A 144 -5.71 4.59 12.44
CA ASP A 144 -5.54 3.14 12.22
C ASP A 144 -5.08 2.83 10.80
N MET A 145 -4.71 1.57 10.57
CA MET A 145 -4.44 1.05 9.24
C MET A 145 -5.58 0.15 8.77
N VAL A 146 -5.84 0.18 7.46
CA VAL A 146 -6.74 -0.77 6.80
C VAL A 146 -5.92 -1.86 6.14
N LEU A 147 -6.22 -3.11 6.45
CA LEU A 147 -5.65 -4.29 5.82
C LEU A 147 -6.66 -4.90 4.86
N LEU A 148 -6.34 -4.83 3.57
CA LEU A 148 -7.09 -5.51 2.52
C LEU A 148 -6.45 -6.87 2.26
N VAL A 149 -7.26 -7.92 2.35
CA VAL A 149 -6.86 -9.30 2.10
C VAL A 149 -7.61 -9.81 0.88
N ALA A 150 -6.88 -10.21 -0.15
CA ALA A 150 -7.51 -10.80 -1.32
C ALA A 150 -8.01 -12.23 -0.99
N PRO A 151 -9.15 -12.66 -1.54
CA PRO A 151 -9.68 -14.02 -1.30
C PRO A 151 -8.77 -15.10 -1.89
N ASP A 152 -8.84 -16.31 -1.31
CA ASP A 152 -8.06 -17.49 -1.72
C ASP A 152 -8.50 -17.99 -3.11
N THR A 153 -8.02 -17.32 -4.14
CA THR A 153 -8.34 -17.64 -5.53
C THR A 153 -7.07 -17.81 -6.35
N TYR A 154 -7.20 -18.59 -7.41
CA TYR A 154 -6.12 -18.81 -8.36
C TYR A 154 -6.03 -17.65 -9.37
N ARG A 155 -5.03 -17.68 -10.27
CA ARG A 155 -4.66 -16.56 -11.19
C ARG A 155 -5.83 -15.83 -11.89
N PHE A 156 -6.83 -16.56 -12.39
CA PHE A 156 -7.98 -15.95 -13.07
C PHE A 156 -8.98 -15.31 -12.10
N GLY A 157 -9.13 -15.88 -10.90
CA GLY A 157 -9.90 -15.26 -9.83
C GLY A 157 -9.25 -13.95 -9.40
N LEU A 158 -7.93 -13.96 -9.18
CA LEU A 158 -7.19 -12.75 -8.83
C LEU A 158 -7.30 -11.65 -9.89
N LEU A 159 -7.22 -12.00 -11.18
CA LEU A 159 -7.46 -11.06 -12.26
C LEU A 159 -8.91 -10.51 -12.24
N ARG A 160 -9.90 -11.36 -12.00
CA ARG A 160 -11.31 -10.94 -11.86
C ARG A 160 -11.48 -9.94 -10.72
N HIS A 161 -10.88 -10.20 -9.56
CA HIS A 161 -10.93 -9.29 -8.40
C HIS A 161 -10.23 -7.96 -8.70
N ALA A 162 -9.07 -8.00 -9.38
CA ALA A 162 -8.37 -6.79 -9.80
C ALA A 162 -9.21 -5.93 -10.78
N ILE A 163 -9.92 -6.58 -11.71
CA ILE A 163 -10.85 -5.88 -12.62
C ILE A 163 -12.01 -5.28 -11.83
N ALA A 164 -12.63 -6.04 -10.92
CA ALA A 164 -13.74 -5.54 -10.11
C ALA A 164 -13.34 -4.29 -9.29
N LEU A 165 -12.13 -4.29 -8.73
CA LEU A 165 -11.54 -3.13 -8.05
C LEU A 165 -11.34 -1.95 -9.01
N ALA A 166 -10.74 -2.21 -10.19
CA ALA A 166 -10.46 -1.16 -11.17
C ALA A 166 -11.73 -0.52 -11.76
N THR A 167 -12.84 -1.26 -11.83
CA THR A 167 -14.14 -0.77 -12.32
C THR A 167 -15.04 -0.21 -11.21
N GLY A 168 -14.60 -0.23 -9.95
CA GLY A 168 -15.42 0.17 -8.80
C GLY A 168 -16.62 -0.75 -8.52
N LEU A 169 -16.60 -2.00 -9.01
CA LEU A 169 -17.65 -2.99 -8.81
C LEU A 169 -17.29 -4.05 -7.74
N ALA A 170 -16.15 -3.87 -7.07
CA ALA A 170 -15.69 -4.79 -6.04
C ALA A 170 -16.63 -4.81 -4.84
N LYS A 171 -16.95 -6.01 -4.36
CA LYS A 171 -17.81 -6.21 -3.19
C LYS A 171 -17.00 -6.65 -1.97
N PRO A 172 -17.22 -6.02 -0.80
CA PRO A 172 -16.69 -6.52 0.47
C PRO A 172 -17.05 -8.00 0.70
N HIS A 173 -16.18 -8.75 1.37
CA HIS A 173 -16.29 -10.18 1.67
C HIS A 173 -16.36 -11.12 0.45
N THR A 174 -16.43 -10.59 -0.77
CA THR A 174 -16.41 -11.37 -2.02
C THR A 174 -15.11 -11.16 -2.78
N ASP A 175 -14.71 -9.90 -2.96
CA ASP A 175 -13.52 -9.53 -3.73
C ASP A 175 -12.35 -9.12 -2.84
N TYR A 176 -12.61 -8.81 -1.57
CA TYR A 176 -11.63 -8.54 -0.55
C TYR A 176 -12.23 -8.70 0.85
N GLU A 177 -11.41 -9.07 1.82
CA GLU A 177 -11.71 -8.93 3.24
C GLU A 177 -11.01 -7.65 3.75
N MET A 178 -11.71 -6.85 4.55
CA MET A 178 -11.17 -5.61 5.13
C MET A 178 -11.05 -5.78 6.64
N LEU A 179 -9.84 -5.58 7.16
CA LEU A 179 -9.58 -5.50 8.59
C LEU A 179 -9.10 -4.09 8.92
N CYS A 180 -9.48 -3.57 10.09
CA CYS A 180 -9.07 -2.27 10.60
C CYS A 180 -8.36 -2.48 11.94
N GLY A 181 -7.20 -1.87 12.14
CA GLY A 181 -6.56 -1.90 13.44
C GLY A 181 -5.29 -1.07 13.57
N SER A 182 -4.86 -0.92 14.82
CA SER A 182 -3.71 -0.09 15.22
C SER A 182 -2.40 -0.87 15.24
N GLU A 183 -2.47 -2.15 15.58
CA GLU A 183 -1.37 -3.10 15.55
C GLU A 183 -1.78 -4.34 14.75
N ILE A 184 -1.02 -4.63 13.70
CA ILE A 184 -1.27 -5.75 12.79
C ILE A 184 -0.02 -6.62 12.70
N ASP A 185 -0.10 -7.85 13.17
CA ASP A 185 0.97 -8.83 13.14
C ASP A 185 0.66 -9.88 12.06
N ILE A 186 1.47 -9.92 10.99
CA ILE A 186 1.34 -10.93 9.93
C ILE A 186 2.43 -11.98 10.09
N ARG A 187 2.01 -13.23 10.30
CA ARG A 187 2.87 -14.39 10.55
C ARG A 187 2.72 -15.42 9.44
N MET A 188 3.82 -16.05 9.03
CA MET A 188 3.83 -17.08 8.01
C MET A 188 5.06 -17.99 8.12
N LYS A 189 4.95 -19.23 7.61
CA LYS A 189 6.04 -20.23 7.67
C LYS A 189 7.31 -19.74 6.98
N GLN A 190 7.20 -19.22 5.75
CA GLN A 190 8.35 -18.67 5.03
C GLN A 190 8.58 -17.21 5.44
N ARG A 191 9.57 -17.00 6.32
CA ARG A 191 9.79 -15.71 6.97
C ARG A 191 10.39 -14.63 6.08
N LYS A 192 11.15 -14.96 5.02
CA LYS A 192 11.71 -13.94 4.12
C LYS A 192 10.81 -13.72 2.91
N ARG A 193 10.30 -12.49 2.72
CA ARG A 193 9.49 -12.12 1.55
C ARG A 193 9.90 -10.75 1.02
N TYR A 194 9.55 -10.53 -0.25
CA TYR A 194 9.49 -9.19 -0.80
C TYR A 194 8.30 -8.45 -0.19
N VAL A 195 8.56 -7.24 0.26
CA VAL A 195 7.57 -6.30 0.77
C VAL A 195 7.68 -5.05 -0.09
N ALA A 196 6.54 -4.59 -0.60
CA ALA A 196 6.46 -3.31 -1.30
C ALA A 196 5.97 -2.25 -0.33
N ARG A 197 6.59 -1.07 -0.31
CA ARG A 197 6.21 0.08 0.51
C ARG A 197 6.29 1.32 -0.37
N ASP A 198 5.19 2.07 -0.49
CA ASP A 198 5.12 3.30 -1.30
C ASP A 198 5.69 3.16 -2.74
N GLY A 199 5.64 1.95 -3.30
CA GLY A 199 6.17 1.63 -4.65
C GLY A 199 7.62 1.14 -4.69
N GLU A 200 8.35 1.15 -3.58
CA GLU A 200 9.69 0.55 -3.46
C GLU A 200 9.59 -0.89 -2.95
N VAL A 201 10.47 -1.79 -3.42
CA VAL A 201 10.47 -3.21 -3.04
C VAL A 201 11.76 -3.58 -2.31
N SER A 202 11.63 -4.08 -1.08
CA SER A 202 12.74 -4.62 -0.29
C SER A 202 12.44 -6.04 0.21
N ILE A 203 13.48 -6.78 0.62
CA ILE A 203 13.32 -8.08 1.28
C ILE A 203 13.26 -7.83 2.78
N MET A 204 12.21 -8.32 3.45
CA MET A 204 12.06 -8.23 4.90
C MET A 204 11.88 -9.62 5.52
N LYS A 205 12.19 -9.74 6.81
CA LYS A 205 12.04 -10.97 7.59
C LYS A 205 10.87 -10.83 8.57
N GLY A 206 9.94 -11.77 8.50
CA GLY A 206 8.78 -11.86 9.37
C GLY A 206 9.13 -12.25 10.83
N PRO A 207 8.20 -12.07 11.79
CA PRO A 207 6.83 -11.57 11.60
C PRO A 207 6.82 -10.15 11.04
N TYR A 208 5.80 -9.83 10.25
CA TYR A 208 5.64 -8.50 9.68
C TYR A 208 4.69 -7.74 10.58
N ARG A 209 5.25 -6.89 11.43
CA ARG A 209 4.52 -6.10 12.41
C ARG A 209 4.27 -4.73 11.82
N LEU A 210 3.01 -4.41 11.61
CA LEU A 210 2.58 -3.08 11.24
C LEU A 210 2.04 -2.37 12.46
N THR A 211 2.51 -1.14 12.67
CA THR A 211 2.05 -0.28 13.76
C THR A 211 1.86 1.12 13.22
N ARG A 212 0.98 1.88 13.87
CA ARG A 212 1.03 3.33 13.81
C ARG A 212 2.45 3.77 14.24
N ALA A 213 3.08 4.66 13.49
CA ALA A 213 4.25 5.33 14.04
C ALA A 213 3.77 6.23 15.18
N ALA A 214 4.39 6.11 16.34
CA ALA A 214 4.21 7.09 17.39
C ALA A 214 4.70 8.43 16.84
N SER A 215 3.86 9.47 16.91
CA SER A 215 4.36 10.83 16.76
C SER A 215 5.30 11.10 17.94
N PRO A 216 6.52 11.63 17.73
CA PRO A 216 7.23 12.32 18.79
C PRO A 216 6.45 13.55 19.27
#